data_AF-A0A353X6G6-F1
#
_entry.id   AF-A0A353X6G6-F1
#
_cell.length_a   1.000
_cell.length_b   1.000
_cell.length_c   1.000
_cell.angle_alpha   90.00
_cell.angle_beta   90.00
_cell.angle_gamma   90.00
#
_symmetry.space_group_name_H-M   'P 1'
#
loop_
_entity.id
_entity.type
_entity.pdbx_description
1 polymer ?
#
loop_
_entity_poly.entity_id
_entity_poly.type
_entity_poly.pdbx_seq_one_letter_code
_entity_poly.pdbx_strand_id
1 'polypeptide(L)'
;DWLTEGSPDAPGRLNEVLHIVYKAAPTPWRRARAGLALMLKEGLLKENIDGEALAWAHARLLARPEGRRVLVVVSDGAPVDDATMAANGAGYLEADLHAVVDAIGRRGAVQLAAIGIGHDVGRHYPRAVTIKDADALAPALAAALEDLLA
;
A
#
# COMPACT_ATOMS: atom_id res chain seq x y z
N ASP A 1 -9.15 22.65 8.71
CA ASP A 1 -8.00 23.27 9.39
C ASP A 1 -7.06 23.98 8.41
N TRP A 2 -6.55 23.34 7.35
CA TRP A 2 -5.67 24.03 6.37
C TRP A 2 -6.28 25.27 5.68
N LEU A 3 -7.49 25.16 5.12
CA LEU A 3 -8.18 26.29 4.48
C LEU A 3 -8.49 27.43 5.48
N THR A 4 -8.79 27.07 6.74
CA THR A 4 -9.11 28.04 7.79
C THR A 4 -7.88 28.80 8.29
N GLU A 5 -6.67 28.26 8.07
CA GLU A 5 -5.39 28.88 8.41
C GLU A 5 -4.81 29.74 7.27
N GLY A 6 -5.57 29.95 6.19
CA GLY A 6 -5.15 30.76 5.05
C GLY A 6 -4.24 30.02 4.07
N SER A 7 -4.32 28.68 4.03
CA SER A 7 -3.57 27.83 3.10
C SER A 7 -2.05 28.05 3.14
N PRO A 8 -1.39 27.83 4.30
CA PRO A 8 0.05 27.96 4.41
C PRO A 8 0.80 27.05 3.41
N ASP A 9 1.96 27.53 2.95
CA ASP A 9 2.85 26.81 2.04
C ASP A 9 3.37 25.50 2.65
N ALA A 10 3.56 24.49 1.80
CA ALA A 10 4.06 23.16 2.16
C ALA A 10 3.30 22.51 3.35
N PRO A 11 1.97 22.37 3.25
CA PRO A 11 1.16 21.85 4.36
C PRO A 11 1.33 20.35 4.61
N GLY A 12 2.10 19.65 3.76
CA GLY A 12 2.18 18.21 3.74
C GLY A 12 0.90 17.57 3.20
N ARG A 13 0.65 16.31 3.56
CA ARG A 13 -0.52 15.56 3.12
C ARG A 13 -1.81 16.14 3.72
N LEU A 14 -2.81 16.38 2.87
CA LEU A 14 -4.04 17.12 3.23
C LEU A 14 -5.29 16.26 3.46
N ASN A 15 -5.27 14.99 3.05
CA ASN A 15 -6.43 14.11 3.08
C ASN A 15 -6.77 13.64 4.52
N GLU A 16 -7.89 12.95 4.69
CA GLU A 16 -8.14 12.14 5.88
C GLU A 16 -7.66 10.70 5.66
N VAL A 17 -7.38 9.99 6.75
CA VAL A 17 -6.88 8.62 6.69
C VAL A 17 -7.96 7.65 7.15
N LEU A 18 -8.29 6.68 6.29
CA LEU A 18 -9.14 5.55 6.64
C LEU A 18 -8.38 4.24 6.45
N HIS A 19 -8.04 3.59 7.55
CA HIS A 19 -7.41 2.28 7.54
C HIS A 19 -8.47 1.16 7.59
N ILE A 20 -8.51 0.31 6.56
CA ILE A 20 -9.44 -0.82 6.49
C ILE A 20 -8.68 -2.14 6.64
N VAL A 21 -9.14 -2.99 7.56
CA VAL A 21 -8.68 -4.38 7.68
C VAL A 21 -9.80 -5.31 7.22
N TYR A 22 -9.74 -5.76 5.97
CA TYR A 22 -10.75 -6.68 5.42
C TYR A 22 -10.72 -8.06 6.09
N LYS A 23 -9.53 -8.53 6.48
CA LYS A 23 -9.33 -9.80 7.19
C LYS A 23 -8.08 -9.70 8.07
N ALA A 24 -8.24 -9.88 9.39
CA ALA A 24 -7.08 -10.06 10.27
C ALA A 24 -6.46 -11.47 10.09
N ALA A 25 -5.17 -11.60 10.42
CA ALA A 25 -4.44 -12.88 10.32
C ALA A 25 -5.17 -14.08 10.97
N PRO A 26 -5.63 -14.01 12.26
CA PRO A 26 -6.27 -15.15 12.91
C PRO A 26 -7.72 -15.37 12.46
N THR A 27 -8.31 -14.43 11.71
CA THR A 27 -9.71 -14.54 11.28
C THR A 27 -9.82 -15.59 10.18
N PRO A 28 -10.62 -16.66 10.34
CA PRO A 28 -10.78 -17.66 9.30
C PRO A 28 -11.60 -17.09 8.13
N TRP A 29 -11.37 -17.62 6.93
CA TRP A 29 -12.04 -17.19 5.69
C TRP A 29 -13.55 -17.02 5.85
N ARG A 30 -14.24 -18.02 6.41
CA ARG A 30 -15.70 -18.01 6.61
C ARG A 30 -16.21 -16.75 7.32
N ARG A 31 -15.44 -16.22 8.28
CA ARG A 31 -15.80 -15.01 9.04
C ARG A 31 -15.40 -13.71 8.34
N ALA A 32 -14.47 -13.76 7.39
CA ALA A 32 -13.97 -12.60 6.67
C ALA A 32 -14.68 -12.35 5.32
N ARG A 33 -15.50 -13.30 4.83
CA ARG A 33 -16.17 -13.19 3.51
C ARG A 33 -16.90 -11.87 3.29
N ALA A 34 -17.69 -11.42 4.27
CA ALA A 34 -18.41 -10.16 4.16
C ALA A 34 -17.45 -8.95 4.12
N GLY A 35 -16.39 -8.99 4.93
CA GLY A 35 -15.34 -7.96 4.91
C GLY A 35 -14.64 -7.89 3.56
N LEU A 36 -14.23 -9.03 3.00
CA LEU A 36 -13.58 -9.09 1.69
C LEU A 36 -14.51 -8.64 0.57
N ALA A 37 -15.82 -8.93 0.64
CA ALA A 37 -16.78 -8.42 -0.32
C ALA A 37 -16.89 -6.88 -0.30
N LEU A 38 -16.58 -6.22 0.84
CA LEU A 38 -16.51 -4.75 0.88
C LEU A 38 -15.38 -4.18 0.03
N MET A 39 -14.36 -4.96 -0.34
CA MET A 39 -13.35 -4.52 -1.31
C MET A 39 -13.96 -4.17 -2.67
N LEU A 40 -15.09 -4.78 -3.02
CA LEU A 40 -15.79 -4.56 -4.28
C LEU A 40 -16.80 -3.41 -4.21
N LYS A 41 -16.95 -2.77 -3.04
CA LYS A 41 -17.91 -1.68 -2.86
C LYS A 41 -17.36 -0.39 -3.48
N GLU A 42 -18.03 0.09 -4.51
CA GLU A 42 -17.72 1.39 -5.14
C GLU A 42 -17.78 2.55 -4.13
N GLY A 43 -16.90 3.53 -4.33
CA GLY A 43 -16.82 4.75 -3.52
C GLY A 43 -16.31 4.56 -2.09
N LEU A 44 -15.86 3.34 -1.72
CA LEU A 44 -15.21 3.09 -0.43
C LEU A 44 -13.80 3.68 -0.37
N LEU A 45 -13.08 3.62 -1.49
CA LEU A 45 -11.73 4.18 -1.67
C LEU A 45 -11.84 5.36 -2.66
N LYS A 46 -11.00 6.39 -2.45
CA LYS A 46 -10.96 7.59 -3.30
C LYS A 46 -9.53 7.87 -3.75
N GLU A 47 -8.78 8.55 -2.89
CA GLU A 47 -7.41 9.01 -3.13
C GLU A 47 -6.44 8.13 -2.35
N ASN A 48 -5.27 7.89 -2.93
CA ASN A 48 -4.33 6.85 -2.49
C ASN A 48 -3.08 7.48 -1.90
N ILE A 49 -2.77 7.10 -0.66
CA ILE A 49 -1.60 7.55 0.11
C ILE A 49 -0.72 6.34 0.46
N ASP A 50 -0.20 5.69 -0.59
CA ASP A 50 0.42 4.36 -0.50
C ASP A 50 1.59 4.29 0.48
N GLY A 51 2.39 5.35 0.60
CA GLY A 51 3.51 5.42 1.54
C GLY A 51 3.04 5.26 2.99
N GLU A 52 2.03 6.01 3.40
CA GLU A 52 1.42 5.89 4.73
C GLU A 52 0.74 4.53 4.94
N ALA A 53 0.01 4.04 3.94
CA ALA A 53 -0.62 2.72 3.98
C ALA A 53 0.42 1.61 4.18
N LEU A 54 1.55 1.69 3.47
CA LEU A 54 2.66 0.76 3.55
C LEU A 54 3.34 0.82 4.93
N ALA A 55 3.60 2.03 5.43
CA ALA A 55 4.17 2.24 6.76
C ALA A 55 3.26 1.67 7.87
N TRP A 56 1.94 1.88 7.76
CA TRP A 56 0.96 1.34 8.69
C TRP A 56 0.91 -0.19 8.65
N ALA A 57 0.87 -0.78 7.45
CA ALA A 57 0.89 -2.23 7.30
C ALA A 57 2.18 -2.85 7.84
N HIS A 58 3.33 -2.22 7.60
CA HIS A 58 4.63 -2.62 8.12
C HIS A 58 4.67 -2.59 9.65
N ALA A 59 4.19 -1.51 10.28
CA ALA A 59 4.13 -1.39 11.74
C ALA A 59 3.24 -2.50 12.36
N ARG A 60 2.08 -2.78 11.75
CA ARG A 60 1.20 -3.87 12.17
C ARG A 60 1.86 -5.23 12.06
N LEU A 61 2.64 -5.46 11.00
CA LEU A 61 3.35 -6.71 10.78
C LEU A 61 4.53 -6.88 11.76
N LEU A 62 5.23 -5.80 12.12
CA LEU A 62 6.30 -5.84 13.12
C LEU A 62 5.78 -6.19 14.53
N ALA A 63 4.57 -5.77 14.88
CA ALA A 63 3.93 -6.08 16.15
C ALA A 63 3.52 -7.56 16.29
N ARG A 64 3.70 -8.36 15.23
CA ARG A 64 3.33 -9.77 15.20
C ARG A 64 4.47 -10.69 15.67
N PRO A 65 4.14 -11.81 16.36
CA PRO A 65 5.14 -12.72 16.93
C PRO A 65 5.82 -13.62 15.88
N GLU A 66 5.27 -13.73 14.68
CA GLU A 66 5.83 -14.57 13.61
C GLU A 66 7.24 -14.09 13.21
N GLY A 67 8.18 -15.04 13.10
CA GLY A 67 9.60 -14.75 12.85
C GLY A 67 9.91 -14.31 11.41
N ARG A 68 9.26 -14.93 10.41
CA ARG A 68 9.35 -14.49 9.01
C ARG A 68 8.17 -13.59 8.68
N ARG A 69 8.46 -12.42 8.15
CA ARG A 69 7.49 -11.36 7.91
C ARG A 69 7.59 -10.93 6.45
N VAL A 70 6.52 -11.20 5.71
CA VAL A 70 6.41 -10.84 4.30
C VAL A 70 5.27 -9.84 4.16
N LEU A 71 5.53 -8.74 3.46
CA LEU A 71 4.56 -7.73 3.10
C LEU A 71 4.47 -7.68 1.58
N VAL A 72 3.28 -7.96 1.05
CA VAL A 72 3.01 -7.90 -0.40
C VAL A 72 2.05 -6.76 -0.66
N VAL A 73 2.45 -5.83 -1.52
CA VAL A 73 1.60 -4.76 -2.04
C VAL A 73 0.93 -5.24 -3.32
N VAL A 74 -0.37 -5.02 -3.46
CA VAL A 74 -1.09 -5.20 -4.73
C VAL A 74 -1.67 -3.85 -5.08
N SER A 75 -1.25 -3.27 -6.21
CA SER A 75 -1.65 -1.94 -6.64
C SER A 75 -1.99 -1.94 -8.12
N ASP A 76 -2.98 -1.14 -8.51
CA ASP A 76 -3.37 -0.86 -9.89
C ASP A 76 -2.83 0.49 -10.39
N GLY A 77 -2.05 1.21 -9.59
CA GLY A 77 -1.57 2.54 -9.95
C GLY A 77 -0.53 3.13 -9.00
N ALA A 78 -0.48 4.46 -9.01
CA ALA A 78 0.45 5.28 -8.25
C ALA A 78 -0.26 6.01 -7.09
N PRO A 79 0.50 6.54 -6.11
CA PRO A 79 -0.05 7.43 -5.10
C PRO A 79 -0.61 8.71 -5.75
N VAL A 80 -1.87 9.04 -5.49
CA VAL A 80 -2.54 10.22 -6.07
C VAL A 80 -3.55 10.79 -5.08
N ASP A 81 -3.44 12.10 -4.83
CA ASP A 81 -4.39 12.93 -4.11
C ASP A 81 -4.32 14.36 -4.66
N ASP A 82 -5.43 14.87 -5.16
CA ASP A 82 -5.45 16.14 -5.91
C ASP A 82 -5.09 17.33 -5.00
N ALA A 83 -5.61 17.34 -3.77
CA ALA A 83 -5.38 18.41 -2.82
C ALA A 83 -3.91 18.48 -2.38
N THR A 84 -3.33 17.34 -2.02
CA THR A 84 -1.94 17.22 -1.59
C THR A 84 -0.99 17.56 -2.74
N MET A 85 -1.25 17.07 -3.95
CA MET A 85 -0.43 17.39 -5.12
C MET A 85 -0.52 18.87 -5.51
N ALA A 86 -1.70 19.47 -5.42
CA ALA A 86 -1.87 20.90 -5.67
C ALA A 86 -1.11 21.77 -4.66
N ALA A 87 -1.10 21.37 -3.38
CA ALA A 87 -0.47 22.15 -2.32
C ALA A 87 1.04 21.91 -2.13
N ASN A 88 1.57 20.75 -2.54
CA ASN A 88 2.97 20.36 -2.30
C ASN A 88 3.76 20.03 -3.58
N GLY A 89 3.09 19.92 -4.72
CA GLY A 89 3.65 19.49 -6.00
C GLY A 89 3.41 18.00 -6.30
N ALA A 90 3.44 17.67 -7.59
CA ALA A 90 3.05 16.35 -8.09
C ALA A 90 3.90 15.18 -7.58
N GLY A 91 5.16 15.41 -7.19
CA GLY A 91 6.07 14.37 -6.71
C GLY A 91 6.00 14.08 -5.21
N TYR A 92 5.17 14.80 -4.44
CA TYR A 92 5.17 14.71 -2.98
C TYR A 92 4.85 13.29 -2.47
N LEU A 93 3.77 12.68 -2.96
CA LEU A 93 3.36 11.34 -2.53
C LEU A 93 4.25 10.23 -3.08
N GLU A 94 4.82 10.43 -4.28
CA GLU A 94 5.79 9.50 -4.85
C GLU A 94 7.08 9.48 -4.03
N ALA A 95 7.58 10.66 -3.62
CA ALA A 95 8.73 10.77 -2.75
C ALA A 95 8.49 10.16 -1.36
N ASP A 96 7.29 10.34 -0.80
CA ASP A 96 6.88 9.68 0.45
C ASP A 96 6.90 8.15 0.31
N LEU A 97 6.29 7.61 -0.75
CA LEU A 97 6.31 6.17 -1.01
C LEU A 97 7.74 5.63 -1.14
N HIS A 98 8.61 6.28 -1.92
CA HIS A 98 10.01 5.86 -2.04
C HIS A 98 10.73 5.88 -0.70
N ALA A 99 10.57 6.92 0.10
CA ALA A 99 11.20 7.03 1.42
C ALA A 99 10.77 5.88 2.35
N VAL A 100 9.49 5.49 2.31
CA VAL A 100 8.96 4.38 3.10
C VAL A 100 9.49 3.03 2.61
N VAL A 101 9.47 2.77 1.29
CA VAL A 101 10.02 1.54 0.72
C VAL A 101 11.49 1.36 1.10
N ASP A 102 12.27 2.41 0.95
CA ASP A 102 13.68 2.44 1.33
C ASP A 102 13.90 2.19 2.82
N ALA A 103 13.07 2.79 3.68
CA ALA A 103 13.16 2.61 5.12
C ALA A 103 12.84 1.16 5.55
N ILE A 104 11.87 0.52 4.90
CA ILE A 104 11.54 -0.89 5.12
C ILE A 104 12.70 -1.78 4.66
N GLY A 105 13.22 -1.53 3.44
CA GLY A 105 14.34 -2.27 2.88
C GLY A 105 15.60 -2.22 3.74
N ARG A 106 16.00 -1.02 4.21
CA ARG A 106 17.18 -0.84 5.06
C ARG A 106 17.09 -1.56 6.41
N ARG A 107 15.89 -1.66 7.00
CA ARG A 107 15.70 -2.36 8.28
C ARG A 107 15.82 -3.87 8.14
N GLY A 108 15.47 -4.43 6.98
CA GLY A 108 15.58 -5.86 6.67
C GLY A 108 14.69 -6.79 7.51
N ALA A 109 13.89 -6.27 8.44
CA ALA A 109 13.04 -7.06 9.33
C ALA A 109 11.75 -7.59 8.65
N VAL A 110 11.42 -7.06 7.47
CA VAL A 110 10.25 -7.43 6.67
C VAL A 110 10.69 -7.54 5.21
N GLN A 111 10.35 -8.64 4.57
CA GLN A 111 10.53 -8.82 3.13
C GLN A 111 9.38 -8.13 2.40
N LEU A 112 9.69 -7.22 1.49
CA LEU A 112 8.72 -6.43 0.74
C LEU A 112 8.71 -6.85 -0.74
N ALA A 113 7.52 -7.09 -1.27
CA ALA A 113 7.29 -7.27 -2.71
C ALA A 113 6.03 -6.54 -3.16
N ALA A 114 5.91 -6.27 -4.45
CA ALA A 114 4.74 -5.63 -5.05
C ALA A 114 4.25 -6.36 -6.30
N ILE A 115 2.94 -6.32 -6.52
CA ILE A 115 2.27 -6.78 -7.73
C ILE A 115 1.49 -5.61 -8.31
N GLY A 116 1.90 -5.16 -9.50
CA GLY A 116 1.22 -4.13 -10.27
C GLY A 116 0.18 -4.74 -11.21
N ILE A 117 -1.08 -4.32 -11.14
CA ILE A 117 -2.15 -4.79 -12.05
C ILE A 117 -2.38 -3.73 -13.12
N GLY A 118 -2.03 -4.03 -14.37
CA GLY A 118 -2.16 -3.08 -15.48
C GLY A 118 -1.22 -1.87 -15.40
N HIS A 119 -0.35 -1.82 -14.37
CA HIS A 119 0.55 -0.70 -14.12
C HIS A 119 1.92 -1.20 -13.66
N ASP A 120 2.99 -0.53 -14.08
CA ASP A 120 4.35 -0.85 -13.67
C ASP A 120 4.68 -0.20 -12.31
N VAL A 121 4.72 -1.03 -11.27
CA VAL A 121 5.09 -0.62 -9.91
C VAL A 121 6.58 -0.81 -9.61
N GLY A 122 7.37 -1.35 -10.55
CA GLY A 122 8.80 -1.63 -10.39
C GLY A 122 9.64 -0.38 -10.15
N ARG A 123 9.14 0.79 -10.54
CA ARG A 123 9.78 2.09 -10.21
C ARG A 123 9.80 2.40 -8.72
N HIS A 124 8.89 1.82 -7.94
CA HIS A 124 8.79 2.07 -6.49
C HIS A 124 9.32 0.90 -5.66
N TYR A 125 9.18 -0.33 -6.16
CA TYR A 125 9.47 -1.54 -5.38
C TYR A 125 10.60 -2.36 -6.03
N PRO A 126 11.71 -2.62 -5.31
CA PRO A 126 12.83 -3.40 -5.86
C PRO A 126 12.46 -4.83 -6.28
N ARG A 127 11.47 -5.44 -5.61
CA ARG A 127 10.91 -6.74 -5.96
C ARG A 127 9.46 -6.54 -6.42
N ALA A 128 9.26 -6.43 -7.73
CA ALA A 128 7.96 -6.18 -8.31
C ALA A 128 7.65 -7.13 -9.47
N VAL A 129 6.38 -7.50 -9.62
CA VAL A 129 5.85 -8.20 -10.79
C VAL A 129 4.68 -7.39 -11.33
N THR A 130 4.63 -7.20 -12.64
CA THR A 130 3.50 -6.55 -13.31
C THR A 130 2.67 -7.60 -14.03
N ILE A 131 1.38 -7.63 -13.74
CA ILE A 131 0.39 -8.49 -14.40
C ILE A 131 -0.56 -7.63 -15.24
N LYS A 132 -1.17 -8.24 -16.25
CA LYS A 132 -2.08 -7.51 -17.16
C LYS A 132 -3.42 -7.20 -16.51
N ASP A 133 -3.96 -8.14 -15.76
CA ASP A 133 -5.30 -8.09 -15.18
C ASP A 133 -5.36 -8.90 -13.88
N ALA A 134 -6.49 -8.80 -13.19
CA ALA A 134 -6.71 -9.45 -11.90
C ALA A 134 -6.76 -11.00 -11.98
N ASP A 135 -7.04 -11.58 -13.15
CA ASP A 135 -7.10 -13.04 -13.30
C ASP A 135 -5.71 -13.67 -13.11
N ALA A 136 -4.65 -12.92 -13.44
CA ALA A 136 -3.27 -13.31 -13.21
C ALA A 136 -2.76 -13.06 -11.76
N LEU A 137 -3.58 -12.52 -10.86
CA LEU A 137 -3.14 -12.16 -9.51
C LEU A 137 -2.79 -13.38 -8.66
N ALA A 138 -3.63 -14.42 -8.69
CA ALA A 138 -3.40 -15.64 -7.92
C ALA A 138 -2.07 -16.33 -8.26
N PRO A 139 -1.74 -16.61 -9.55
CA PRO A 139 -0.45 -17.20 -9.89
C PRO A 139 0.72 -16.26 -9.60
N ALA A 140 0.59 -14.95 -9.81
CA ALA A 140 1.66 -14.00 -9.49
C ALA A 140 1.96 -13.94 -7.99
N LEU A 141 0.92 -13.96 -7.15
CA LEU A 141 1.09 -13.99 -5.69
C LEU A 141 1.76 -15.28 -5.23
N ALA A 142 1.38 -16.43 -5.80
CA ALA A 142 2.02 -17.71 -5.49
C ALA A 142 3.51 -17.69 -5.84
N ALA A 143 3.87 -17.23 -7.04
CA ALA A 143 5.26 -17.12 -7.47
C ALA A 143 6.08 -16.14 -6.61
N ALA A 144 5.50 -14.99 -6.28
CA ALA A 144 6.14 -14.02 -5.39
C ALA A 144 6.40 -14.61 -3.99
N LEU A 145 5.43 -15.36 -3.44
CA LEU A 145 5.63 -16.03 -2.17
C LEU A 145 6.67 -17.15 -2.25
N GLU A 146 6.74 -17.87 -3.36
CA GLU A 146 7.75 -18.92 -3.56
C GLU A 146 9.18 -18.34 -3.58
N ASP A 147 9.42 -17.25 -4.32
CA ASP A 147 10.70 -16.51 -4.30
C ASP A 147 11.05 -15.98 -2.90
N LEU A 148 10.05 -15.44 -2.20
CA LEU A 148 10.26 -14.84 -0.89
C LEU A 148 10.42 -15.87 0.22
N LEU A 149 9.99 -17.12 0.02
CA LEU A 149 10.03 -18.22 0.99
C LEU A 149 11.17 -19.21 0.77
N ALA A 150 11.73 -19.25 -0.44
CA ALA A 150 13.01 -19.91 -0.73
C ALA A 150 14.13 -19.41 0.21
#